data_AF-A0A7W9W648-F1
#
_entry.id   AF-A0A7W9W648-F1
#
_cell.length_a   1.000
_cell.length_b   1.000
_cell.length_c   1.000
_cell.angle_alpha   90.00
_cell.angle_beta   90.00
_cell.angle_gamma   90.00
#
_symmetry.space_group_name_H-M   'P 1'
#
loop_
_entity.id
_entity.type
_entity.pdbx_description
1 polymer ?
#
loop_
_entity_poly.entity_id
_entity_poly.type
_entity_poly.pdbx_seq_one_letter_code
_entity_poly.pdbx_strand_id
1 'polypeptide(L)'
;MSALLLIQFSGWCLLRLPTDPDPSDEPRGISGYTFAFAGEPDLDAILHFQQPENFTHRSHCPSIGVNVRSAQRFTSIDQQESLPALVGAPVSLLDRPQLQNRNWNLTLPGYEPIVPFHFQIAGQELTVRRDAPLDPNQPDRPLWEMDSALIQAQGAHGMEFEPETIGRATGIWNSLAVVQQRQALLQKDLEALQAHNGDPVAIAALEGRLYELNYALANPTDRRVLARNFVERFGFFIGGPTTIHGNQQDCLGGVISSATTPTPPWRLDFWMGAWDPDALSCYVEGSLQIPYLS
;
A
#
# COMPACT_ATOMS: atom_id res chain seq x y z
N MET A 1 1.37 26.43 -22.42
CA MET A 1 0.75 25.45 -21.49
C MET A 1 1.88 24.73 -20.80
N SER A 2 1.83 24.56 -19.48
CA SER A 2 2.81 23.75 -18.75
C SER A 2 2.61 22.29 -19.13
N ALA A 3 3.69 21.60 -19.43
CA ALA A 3 3.64 20.22 -19.81
C ALA A 3 3.41 19.33 -18.56
N LEU A 4 2.78 18.17 -18.72
CA LEU A 4 2.42 17.24 -17.63
C LEU A 4 3.03 15.85 -17.82
N LEU A 5 3.64 15.31 -16.76
CA LEU A 5 4.06 13.92 -16.68
C LEU A 5 3.02 13.14 -15.86
N LEU A 6 2.38 12.16 -16.48
CA LEU A 6 1.45 11.24 -15.85
C LEU A 6 2.12 9.88 -15.68
N ILE A 7 2.16 9.39 -14.45
CA ILE A 7 2.72 8.08 -14.12
C ILE A 7 1.61 7.26 -13.46
N GLN A 8 1.30 6.09 -14.01
CA GLN A 8 0.37 5.14 -13.40
C GLN A 8 1.18 4.03 -12.73
N PHE A 9 0.77 3.61 -11.54
CA PHE A 9 1.43 2.55 -10.79
C PHE A 9 0.41 1.62 -10.15
N SER A 10 0.80 0.35 -9.98
CA SER A 10 -0.03 -0.61 -9.28
C SER A 10 0.76 -1.82 -8.77
N GLY A 11 0.21 -2.51 -7.78
CA GLY A 11 0.73 -3.77 -7.29
C GLY A 11 0.28 -4.10 -5.87
N TRP A 12 0.71 -5.25 -5.37
CA TRP A 12 0.44 -5.65 -4.00
C TRP A 12 1.45 -4.98 -3.06
N CYS A 13 0.96 -4.42 -1.97
CA CYS A 13 1.76 -3.91 -0.87
C CYS A 13 1.52 -4.75 0.38
N LEU A 14 2.45 -4.71 1.31
CA LEU A 14 2.39 -5.39 2.59
C LEU A 14 1.97 -4.37 3.67
N LEU A 15 0.99 -4.71 4.48
CA LEU A 15 0.59 -3.96 5.66
C LEU A 15 0.36 -4.92 6.82
N ARG A 16 1.30 -4.92 7.76
CA ARG A 16 1.27 -5.78 8.95
C ARG A 16 0.68 -4.98 10.11
N LEU A 17 -0.63 -4.81 10.09
CA LEU A 17 -1.37 -3.97 11.03
C LEU A 17 -2.32 -4.84 11.87
N PRO A 18 -2.24 -4.81 13.22
CA PRO A 18 -3.32 -5.32 14.06
C PRO A 18 -4.60 -4.53 13.79
N THR A 19 -5.69 -5.24 13.52
CA THR A 19 -6.96 -4.62 13.12
C THR A 19 -7.93 -4.54 14.29
N ASP A 20 -8.81 -3.55 14.28
CA ASP A 20 -9.88 -3.40 15.27
C ASP A 20 -10.61 -4.73 15.57
N PRO A 21 -10.91 -5.03 16.85
CA PRO A 21 -10.85 -4.12 18.00
C PRO A 21 -9.53 -4.15 18.80
N ASP A 22 -8.42 -4.62 18.21
CA ASP A 22 -7.14 -4.70 18.91
C ASP A 22 -6.62 -3.31 19.33
N PRO A 23 -6.07 -3.15 20.55
CA PRO A 23 -5.59 -1.87 21.00
C PRO A 23 -4.30 -1.46 20.26
N SER A 24 -3.98 -0.16 20.18
CA SER A 24 -2.82 0.32 19.40
C SER A 24 -1.46 -0.18 19.93
N ASP A 25 -1.42 -0.69 21.16
CA ASP A 25 -0.25 -1.28 21.79
C ASP A 25 -0.25 -2.82 21.78
N GLU A 26 -1.23 -3.47 21.14
CA GLU A 26 -1.25 -4.92 20.91
C GLU A 26 -0.48 -5.27 19.62
N PRO A 27 0.71 -5.91 19.71
CA PRO A 27 1.61 -6.01 18.58
C PRO A 27 1.39 -7.27 17.73
N ARG A 28 0.54 -8.22 18.13
CA ARG A 28 0.36 -9.50 17.43
C ARG A 28 -1.03 -9.73 16.87
N GLY A 29 -2.01 -8.93 17.27
CA GLY A 29 -3.42 -9.12 16.91
C GLY A 29 -4.02 -10.30 17.68
N ILE A 30 -5.12 -10.06 18.38
CA ILE A 30 -5.74 -11.08 19.25
C ILE A 30 -7.26 -11.16 19.07
N SER A 31 -7.89 -10.07 18.63
CA SER A 31 -9.36 -9.95 18.53
C SER A 31 -9.82 -9.61 17.12
N GLY A 32 -8.95 -8.98 16.32
CA GLY A 32 -9.26 -8.58 14.96
C GLY A 32 -9.35 -9.74 13.97
N TYR A 33 -8.91 -9.46 12.75
CA TYR A 33 -8.90 -10.43 11.65
C TYR A 33 -7.50 -10.57 11.01
N THR A 34 -6.49 -9.94 11.60
CA THR A 34 -5.07 -10.01 11.24
C THR A 34 -4.27 -10.44 12.46
N PHE A 35 -3.26 -11.29 12.24
CA PHE A 35 -2.54 -11.96 13.32
C PHE A 35 -1.07 -12.12 12.94
N ALA A 36 -0.16 -12.12 13.92
CA ALA A 36 1.20 -12.63 13.81
C ALA A 36 1.25 -14.04 14.42
N PHE A 37 1.52 -15.05 13.58
CA PHE A 37 1.56 -16.46 14.00
C PHE A 37 2.92 -16.86 14.59
N ALA A 38 3.03 -18.10 15.04
CA ALA A 38 4.25 -18.64 15.64
C ALA A 38 5.48 -18.41 14.74
N GLY A 39 6.58 -17.95 15.33
CA GLY A 39 7.83 -17.65 14.61
C GLY A 39 7.81 -16.35 13.80
N GLU A 40 6.64 -15.72 13.59
CA GLU A 40 6.56 -14.43 12.93
C GLU A 40 6.87 -13.28 13.90
N PRO A 41 7.56 -12.22 13.41
CA PRO A 41 7.75 -11.02 14.19
C PRO A 41 6.42 -10.34 14.47
N ASP A 42 6.42 -9.42 15.42
CA ASP A 42 5.26 -8.57 15.70
C ASP A 42 4.88 -7.72 14.48
N LEU A 43 3.58 -7.41 14.38
CA LEU A 43 3.01 -6.54 13.38
C LEU A 43 3.52 -5.11 13.62
N ASP A 44 4.20 -4.55 12.62
CA ASP A 44 4.93 -3.27 12.75
C ASP A 44 4.09 -2.04 12.32
N ALA A 45 2.87 -2.29 11.82
CA ALA A 45 1.95 -1.33 11.23
C ALA A 45 2.53 -0.53 10.04
N ILE A 46 3.65 -0.99 9.47
CA ILE A 46 4.33 -0.28 8.38
C ILE A 46 3.70 -0.69 7.04
N LEU A 47 3.41 0.32 6.22
CA LEU A 47 2.97 0.17 4.85
C LEU A 47 4.17 0.02 3.90
N HIS A 48 4.34 -1.17 3.38
CA HIS A 48 5.46 -1.54 2.52
C HIS A 48 4.99 -1.71 1.07
N PHE A 49 5.29 -0.72 0.21
CA PHE A 49 5.05 -0.85 -1.23
C PHE A 49 6.03 -1.80 -1.91
N GLN A 50 7.20 -2.02 -1.32
CA GLN A 50 8.20 -3.00 -1.76
C GLN A 50 8.46 -4.01 -0.64
N GLN A 51 8.82 -5.24 -1.01
CA GLN A 51 9.15 -6.28 -0.04
C GLN A 51 10.36 -5.86 0.83
N PRO A 52 10.26 -5.92 2.17
CA PRO A 52 11.40 -5.66 3.04
C PRO A 52 12.49 -6.75 2.89
N GLU A 53 13.77 -6.36 2.98
CA GLU A 53 14.93 -7.25 2.74
C GLU A 53 14.95 -8.52 3.60
N ASN A 54 14.40 -8.44 4.82
CA ASN A 54 14.38 -9.56 5.78
C ASN A 54 12.96 -10.06 6.08
N PHE A 55 12.04 -9.92 5.12
CA PHE A 55 10.66 -10.39 5.27
C PHE A 55 10.47 -11.78 4.67
N THR A 56 10.02 -12.72 5.49
CA THR A 56 9.56 -14.03 5.01
C THR A 56 8.10 -13.94 4.62
N HIS A 57 7.84 -14.10 3.33
CA HIS A 57 6.49 -14.09 2.82
C HIS A 57 5.70 -15.33 3.25
N ARG A 58 4.43 -15.14 3.63
CA ARG A 58 3.52 -16.27 3.86
C ARG A 58 3.33 -17.05 2.55
N SER A 59 3.28 -18.38 2.65
CA SER A 59 3.06 -19.24 1.49
C SER A 59 1.68 -18.97 0.86
N HIS A 60 1.62 -19.12 -0.47
CA HIS A 60 0.39 -18.98 -1.29
C HIS A 60 -0.29 -17.61 -1.20
N CYS A 61 0.50 -16.57 -0.94
CA CYS A 61 0.09 -15.17 -0.90
C CYS A 61 0.65 -14.42 -2.14
N PRO A 62 0.08 -13.27 -2.54
CA PRO A 62 0.53 -12.52 -3.71
C PRO A 62 1.93 -11.94 -3.52
N SER A 63 2.74 -11.83 -4.58
CA SER A 63 4.06 -11.20 -4.50
C SER A 63 3.96 -9.69 -4.24
N ILE A 64 4.73 -9.19 -3.27
CA ILE A 64 4.76 -7.78 -2.89
C ILE A 64 5.64 -6.97 -3.85
N GLY A 65 5.10 -5.85 -4.34
CA GLY A 65 5.78 -4.90 -5.20
C GLY A 65 4.78 -4.00 -5.93
N VAL A 66 4.86 -2.70 -5.68
CA VAL A 66 4.15 -1.65 -6.43
C VAL A 66 5.09 -1.06 -7.47
N ASN A 67 4.74 -1.14 -8.74
CA ASN A 67 5.62 -0.68 -9.82
C ASN A 67 4.86 0.27 -10.75
N VAL A 68 5.62 1.14 -11.41
CA VAL A 68 5.10 1.93 -12.52
C VAL A 68 4.62 1.01 -13.64
N ARG A 69 3.37 1.16 -14.05
CA ARG A 69 2.72 0.42 -15.14
C ARG A 69 2.75 1.18 -16.45
N SER A 70 2.63 2.50 -16.38
CA SER A 70 2.76 3.37 -17.54
C SER A 70 3.33 4.72 -17.11
N ALA A 71 4.04 5.37 -18.02
CA ALA A 71 4.48 6.75 -17.85
C ALA A 71 4.30 7.47 -19.19
N GLN A 72 3.68 8.63 -19.14
CA GLN A 72 3.30 9.40 -20.30
C GLN A 72 3.56 10.87 -20.09
N ARG A 73 3.94 11.52 -21.17
CA ARG A 73 4.31 12.92 -21.20
C ARG A 73 3.37 13.67 -22.11
N PHE A 74 2.78 14.75 -21.60
CA PHE A 74 1.85 15.61 -22.32
C PHE A 74 2.47 17.00 -22.51
N THR A 75 2.80 17.38 -23.75
CA THR A 75 3.27 18.74 -24.11
C THR A 75 2.11 19.65 -24.49
N SER A 76 1.01 19.06 -24.97
CA SER A 76 -0.29 19.68 -25.20
C SER A 76 -1.40 18.64 -25.00
N ILE A 77 -2.67 19.05 -25.10
CA ILE A 77 -3.82 18.13 -24.99
C ILE A 77 -3.74 17.00 -26.04
N ASP A 78 -3.19 17.28 -27.22
CA ASP A 78 -3.17 16.35 -28.36
C ASP A 78 -1.81 15.64 -28.53
N GLN A 79 -0.80 16.02 -27.75
CA GLN A 79 0.55 15.45 -27.86
C GLN A 79 0.91 14.68 -26.60
N GLN A 80 0.87 13.35 -26.74
CA GLN A 80 1.24 12.39 -25.71
C GLN A 80 2.39 11.51 -26.20
N GLU A 81 3.42 11.36 -25.38
CA GLU A 81 4.56 10.48 -25.63
C GLU A 81 4.73 9.48 -24.48
N SER A 82 4.98 8.21 -24.79
CA SER A 82 5.25 7.19 -23.77
C SER A 82 6.70 7.27 -23.30
N LEU A 83 6.91 7.11 -21.99
CA LEU A 83 8.22 7.10 -21.35
C LEU A 83 8.55 5.69 -20.84
N PRO A 84 8.99 4.77 -21.71
CA PRO A 84 9.26 3.39 -21.32
C PRO A 84 10.36 3.25 -20.26
N ALA A 85 11.26 4.23 -20.14
CA ALA A 85 12.35 4.22 -19.17
C ALA A 85 11.88 4.17 -17.71
N LEU A 86 10.66 4.63 -17.42
CA LEU A 86 10.07 4.57 -16.08
C LEU A 86 9.25 3.30 -15.82
N VAL A 87 8.84 2.57 -16.87
CA VAL A 87 7.97 1.41 -16.72
C VAL A 87 8.70 0.30 -15.97
N GLY A 88 8.06 -0.26 -14.96
CA GLY A 88 8.64 -1.26 -14.06
C GLY A 88 9.42 -0.66 -12.88
N ALA A 89 9.68 0.65 -12.87
CA ALA A 89 10.37 1.28 -11.74
C ALA A 89 9.59 1.05 -10.43
N PRO A 90 10.26 0.64 -9.33
CA PRO A 90 9.63 0.49 -8.02
C PRO A 90 9.09 1.83 -7.51
N VAL A 91 7.88 1.77 -6.97
CA VAL A 91 7.26 2.85 -6.21
C VAL A 91 7.39 2.50 -4.72
N SER A 92 7.86 3.45 -3.92
CA SER A 92 8.11 3.24 -2.49
C SER A 92 7.52 4.37 -1.66
N LEU A 93 7.06 4.02 -0.47
CA LEU A 93 6.82 4.95 0.62
C LEU A 93 7.95 4.76 1.65
N LEU A 94 8.66 5.84 1.97
CA LEU A 94 9.88 5.80 2.77
C LEU A 94 9.64 6.14 4.24
N ASP A 95 10.63 5.85 5.08
CA ASP A 95 10.70 6.23 6.50
C ASP A 95 9.54 5.68 7.37
N ARG A 96 9.15 4.43 7.10
CA ARG A 96 8.19 3.63 7.89
C ARG A 96 6.78 4.24 7.95
N PRO A 97 6.13 4.45 6.79
CA PRO A 97 4.78 4.98 6.69
C PRO A 97 3.76 4.09 7.42
N GLN A 98 2.76 4.67 8.07
CA GLN A 98 1.68 3.92 8.75
C GLN A 98 0.33 4.58 8.52
N LEU A 99 -0.75 3.79 8.48
CA LEU A 99 -2.12 4.31 8.60
C LEU A 99 -2.37 4.71 10.05
N GLN A 100 -2.53 6.01 10.30
CA GLN A 100 -2.61 6.53 11.67
C GLN A 100 -4.06 6.79 12.11
N ASN A 101 -4.68 5.82 12.78
CA ASN A 101 -6.02 5.99 13.38
C ASN A 101 -5.97 6.20 14.92
N ARG A 102 -5.04 5.55 15.62
CA ARG A 102 -4.97 5.46 17.09
C ARG A 102 -6.31 5.09 17.74
N ASN A 103 -6.94 4.00 17.28
CA ASN A 103 -8.20 3.47 17.84
C ASN A 103 -9.33 4.49 17.91
N TRP A 104 -9.56 5.16 16.80
CA TRP A 104 -10.63 6.14 16.56
C TRP A 104 -10.46 7.46 17.29
N ASN A 105 -9.29 7.68 17.92
CA ASN A 105 -8.98 8.94 18.60
C ASN A 105 -8.60 10.06 17.62
N LEU A 106 -8.08 9.72 16.43
CA LEU A 106 -7.69 10.70 15.42
C LEU A 106 -8.72 10.81 14.30
N THR A 107 -9.16 9.67 13.76
CA THR A 107 -10.06 9.59 12.60
C THR A 107 -11.01 8.40 12.73
N LEU A 108 -12.06 8.36 11.91
CA LEU A 108 -12.86 7.14 11.75
C LEU A 108 -12.09 6.10 10.90
N PRO A 109 -12.42 4.80 11.00
CA PRO A 109 -11.89 3.79 10.08
C PRO A 109 -12.11 4.15 8.61
N GLY A 110 -11.07 4.02 7.79
CA GLY A 110 -11.07 4.40 6.38
C GLY A 110 -10.83 5.89 6.14
N TYR A 111 -10.39 6.65 7.14
CA TYR A 111 -10.06 8.08 7.02
C TYR A 111 -8.63 8.40 7.50
N GLU A 112 -7.84 7.37 7.77
CA GLU A 112 -6.48 7.47 8.27
C GLU A 112 -5.57 8.15 7.25
N PRO A 113 -4.74 9.14 7.65
CA PRO A 113 -3.61 9.53 6.83
C PRO A 113 -2.51 8.48 6.91
N ILE A 114 -1.71 8.43 5.85
CA ILE A 114 -0.46 7.68 5.84
C ILE A 114 0.65 8.63 6.30
N VAL A 115 1.29 8.33 7.43
CA VAL A 115 2.31 9.19 8.04
C VAL A 115 3.55 8.39 8.45
N PRO A 116 4.77 8.80 8.08
CA PRO A 116 5.06 9.89 7.11
C PRO A 116 4.65 9.51 5.68
N PHE A 117 4.50 10.53 4.82
CA PHE A 117 4.27 10.33 3.39
C PHE A 117 5.46 10.82 2.56
N HIS A 118 6.41 9.92 2.32
CA HIS A 118 7.61 10.18 1.52
C HIS A 118 7.60 9.29 0.29
N PHE A 119 7.17 9.86 -0.83
CA PHE A 119 6.90 9.11 -2.05
C PHE A 119 8.15 9.08 -2.94
N GLN A 120 8.50 7.90 -3.43
CA GLN A 120 9.65 7.71 -4.32
C GLN A 120 9.30 6.79 -5.51
N ILE A 121 9.79 7.16 -6.69
CA ILE A 121 9.91 6.29 -7.85
C ILE A 121 11.40 6.17 -8.15
N ALA A 122 11.95 4.95 -8.14
CA ALA A 122 13.38 4.71 -8.33
C ALA A 122 13.63 3.79 -9.53
N GLY A 123 13.76 4.37 -10.72
CA GLY A 123 14.23 3.65 -11.91
C GLY A 123 15.75 3.46 -11.90
N GLN A 124 16.27 2.73 -12.89
CA GLN A 124 17.71 2.47 -13.01
C GLN A 124 18.53 3.76 -13.23
N GLU A 125 18.00 4.68 -14.02
CA GLU A 125 18.71 5.91 -14.44
C GLU A 125 18.12 7.19 -13.84
N LEU A 126 16.97 7.09 -13.18
CA LEU A 126 16.26 8.24 -12.61
C LEU A 126 15.54 7.85 -11.32
N THR A 127 15.80 8.59 -10.25
CA THR A 127 15.04 8.55 -9.01
C THR A 127 14.37 9.89 -8.77
N VAL A 128 13.08 9.84 -8.48
CA VAL A 128 12.24 11.00 -8.18
C VAL A 128 11.59 10.77 -6.82
N ARG A 129 11.86 11.67 -5.86
CA ARG A 129 11.27 11.66 -4.51
C ARG A 129 10.57 12.97 -4.23
N ARG A 130 9.44 12.89 -3.53
CA ARG A 130 8.80 14.06 -2.94
C ARG A 130 8.10 13.74 -1.63
N ASP A 131 8.27 14.64 -0.67
CA ASP A 131 7.65 14.53 0.64
C ASP A 131 6.29 15.24 0.66
N ALA A 132 5.37 14.75 1.49
CA ALA A 132 4.09 15.38 1.78
C ALA A 132 3.88 15.44 3.30
N PRO A 133 4.49 16.43 4.00
CA PRO A 133 4.18 16.65 5.40
C PRO A 133 2.71 17.07 5.54
N LEU A 134 2.06 16.65 6.63
CA LEU A 134 0.68 17.06 6.96
C LEU A 134 0.59 18.58 7.19
N ASP A 135 1.57 19.15 7.88
CA ASP A 135 1.76 20.61 8.04
C ASP A 135 3.13 21.02 7.49
N PRO A 136 3.22 21.60 6.28
CA PRO A 136 4.49 22.05 5.72
C PRO A 136 5.22 23.11 6.55
N ASN A 137 4.52 23.84 7.43
CA ASN A 137 5.15 24.85 8.29
C ASN A 137 5.69 24.25 9.58
N GLN A 138 5.19 23.08 9.99
CA GLN A 138 5.61 22.35 11.18
C GLN A 138 5.64 20.84 10.89
N PRO A 139 6.58 20.38 10.03
CA PRO A 139 6.58 19.02 9.51
C PRO A 139 6.76 17.95 10.59
N ASP A 140 7.39 18.31 11.72
CA ASP A 140 7.64 17.41 12.85
C ASP A 140 6.57 17.52 13.96
N ARG A 141 5.49 18.28 13.74
CA ARG A 141 4.41 18.39 14.73
C ARG A 141 3.82 17.00 15.00
N PRO A 142 3.62 16.60 16.27
CA PRO A 142 2.95 15.35 16.57
C PRO A 142 1.53 15.30 16.03
N LEU A 143 1.11 14.14 15.51
CA LEU A 143 -0.20 13.98 14.86
C LEU A 143 -1.39 14.34 15.76
N TRP A 144 -1.30 14.07 17.06
CA TRP A 144 -2.36 14.37 18.04
C TRP A 144 -2.48 15.86 18.40
N GLU A 145 -1.57 16.70 17.92
CA GLU A 145 -1.60 18.16 18.08
C GLU A 145 -2.03 18.87 16.78
N MET A 146 -2.26 18.12 15.70
CA MET A 146 -2.65 18.67 14.41
C MET A 146 -4.14 19.02 14.35
N ASP A 147 -4.47 20.02 13.54
CA ASP A 147 -5.85 20.31 13.17
C ASP A 147 -6.42 19.12 12.38
N SER A 148 -7.63 18.69 12.76
CA SER A 148 -8.38 17.65 12.05
C SER A 148 -8.51 17.90 10.55
N ALA A 149 -8.58 19.16 10.11
CA ALA A 149 -8.65 19.51 8.70
C ALA A 149 -7.38 19.13 7.94
N LEU A 150 -6.20 19.23 8.57
CA LEU A 150 -4.93 18.82 7.96
C LEU A 150 -4.83 17.30 7.87
N ILE A 151 -5.26 16.59 8.90
CA ILE A 151 -5.34 15.13 8.94
C ILE A 151 -6.27 14.64 7.83
N GLN A 152 -7.48 15.20 7.73
CA GLN A 152 -8.48 14.83 6.72
C GLN A 152 -8.06 15.21 5.30
N ALA A 153 -7.27 16.27 5.11
CA ALA A 153 -6.82 16.71 3.78
C ALA A 153 -5.87 15.71 3.08
N GLN A 154 -5.19 14.84 3.84
CA GLN A 154 -4.33 13.77 3.32
C GLN A 154 -4.79 12.36 3.74
N GLY A 155 -5.89 12.25 4.48
CA GLY A 155 -6.51 11.00 4.88
C GLY A 155 -7.22 10.32 3.72
N ALA A 156 -7.55 9.05 3.90
CA ALA A 156 -8.49 8.36 3.03
C ALA A 156 -9.89 9.01 3.06
N HIS A 157 -10.66 8.80 2.00
CA HIS A 157 -12.02 9.31 1.85
C HIS A 157 -13.08 8.23 2.13
N GLY A 158 -12.91 7.49 3.22
CA GLY A 158 -13.80 6.40 3.61
C GLY A 158 -13.39 5.04 3.05
N MET A 159 -14.13 4.02 3.49
CA MET A 159 -13.97 2.62 3.11
C MET A 159 -15.24 2.15 2.39
N GLU A 160 -15.14 1.93 1.09
CA GLU A 160 -16.27 1.61 0.22
C GLU A 160 -16.25 0.14 -0.22
N PHE A 161 -17.43 -0.50 -0.30
CA PHE A 161 -17.55 -1.89 -0.75
C PHE A 161 -17.63 -1.96 -2.29
N GLU A 162 -16.54 -2.37 -2.95
CA GLU A 162 -16.35 -2.28 -4.40
C GLU A 162 -15.72 -3.53 -5.03
N PRO A 163 -16.41 -4.67 -5.04
CA PRO A 163 -15.89 -5.92 -5.60
C PRO A 163 -15.56 -5.81 -7.10
N GLU A 164 -16.23 -4.95 -7.87
CA GLU A 164 -15.93 -4.77 -9.30
C GLU A 164 -14.58 -4.08 -9.53
N THR A 165 -14.27 -3.03 -8.76
CA THR A 165 -12.99 -2.32 -8.83
C THR A 165 -11.84 -3.30 -8.56
N ILE A 166 -11.99 -4.11 -7.51
CA ILE A 166 -11.01 -5.12 -7.13
C ILE A 166 -10.90 -6.24 -8.16
N GLY A 167 -12.03 -6.75 -8.66
CA GLY A 167 -12.06 -7.83 -9.66
C GLY A 167 -11.34 -7.44 -10.95
N ARG A 168 -11.51 -6.19 -11.41
CA ARG A 168 -10.82 -5.67 -12.60
C ARG A 168 -9.32 -5.51 -12.37
N ALA A 169 -8.93 -5.01 -11.19
CA ALA A 169 -7.54 -4.71 -10.88
C ALA A 169 -6.70 -5.96 -10.55
N THR A 170 -7.30 -6.94 -9.88
CA THR A 170 -6.58 -8.09 -9.30
C THR A 170 -6.95 -9.44 -9.92
N GLY A 171 -8.06 -9.50 -10.67
CA GLY A 171 -8.66 -10.77 -11.12
C GLY A 171 -9.42 -11.53 -10.04
N ILE A 172 -9.49 -11.01 -8.80
CA ILE A 172 -10.21 -11.65 -7.69
C ILE A 172 -11.66 -11.22 -7.70
N TRP A 173 -12.54 -12.10 -8.20
CA TRP A 173 -13.99 -11.88 -8.24
C TRP A 173 -14.76 -12.57 -7.11
N ASN A 174 -14.13 -13.52 -6.44
CA ASN A 174 -14.75 -14.30 -5.36
C ASN A 174 -13.78 -14.43 -4.19
N SER A 175 -13.94 -13.57 -3.19
CA SER A 175 -13.10 -13.59 -1.98
C SER A 175 -13.17 -14.93 -1.22
N LEU A 176 -14.35 -15.55 -1.14
CA LEU A 176 -14.50 -16.84 -0.45
C LEU A 176 -13.72 -17.96 -1.17
N ALA A 177 -13.68 -17.93 -2.51
CA ALA A 177 -12.88 -18.89 -3.29
C ALA A 177 -11.38 -18.76 -3.00
N VAL A 178 -10.87 -17.54 -2.77
CA VAL A 178 -9.47 -17.32 -2.36
C VAL A 178 -9.19 -18.00 -1.02
N VAL A 179 -10.09 -17.84 -0.05
CA VAL A 179 -9.98 -18.48 1.28
C VAL A 179 -10.01 -20.01 1.14
N GLN A 180 -10.95 -20.56 0.36
CA GLN A 180 -11.07 -21.99 0.11
C GLN A 180 -9.80 -22.58 -0.53
N GLN A 181 -9.31 -21.93 -1.59
CA GLN A 181 -8.12 -22.39 -2.30
C GLN A 181 -6.90 -22.35 -1.38
N ARG A 182 -6.72 -21.26 -0.62
CA ARG A 182 -5.57 -21.13 0.27
C ARG A 182 -5.63 -22.12 1.43
N GLN A 183 -6.80 -22.32 2.03
CA GLN A 183 -6.99 -23.33 3.08
C GLN A 183 -6.58 -24.72 2.56
N ALA A 184 -7.02 -25.11 1.36
CA ALA A 184 -6.67 -26.41 0.78
C ALA A 184 -5.17 -26.57 0.49
N LEU A 185 -4.48 -25.48 0.10
CA LEU A 185 -3.03 -25.49 -0.12
C LEU A 185 -2.27 -25.62 1.21
N LEU A 186 -2.63 -24.82 2.22
CA LEU A 186 -1.99 -24.86 3.54
C LEU A 186 -2.24 -26.17 4.28
N GLN A 187 -3.40 -26.80 4.07
CA GLN A 187 -3.70 -28.12 4.62
C GLN A 187 -2.72 -29.18 4.08
N LYS A 188 -2.42 -29.13 2.78
CA LYS A 188 -1.41 -30.01 2.18
C LYS A 188 0.00 -29.72 2.70
N ASP A 189 0.34 -28.44 2.86
CA ASP A 189 1.63 -28.05 3.43
C ASP A 189 1.79 -28.58 4.87
N LEU A 190 0.73 -28.47 5.69
CA LEU A 190 0.71 -28.97 7.06
C LEU A 190 0.87 -30.49 7.11
N GLU A 191 0.12 -31.23 6.30
CA GLU A 191 0.22 -32.69 6.20
C GLU A 191 1.63 -33.13 5.77
N ALA A 192 2.20 -32.46 4.77
CA ALA A 192 3.55 -32.75 4.31
C ALA A 192 4.59 -32.47 5.41
N LEU A 193 4.44 -31.37 6.15
CA LEU A 193 5.35 -30.99 7.22
C LEU A 193 5.28 -31.98 8.39
N GLN A 194 4.07 -32.36 8.81
CA GLN A 194 3.84 -33.33 9.88
C GLN A 194 4.36 -34.74 9.52
N ALA A 195 4.16 -35.19 8.28
CA ALA A 195 4.63 -36.49 7.81
C ALA A 195 6.16 -36.67 7.90
N HIS A 196 6.91 -35.57 7.91
CA HIS A 196 8.37 -35.56 7.96
C HIS A 196 8.93 -35.05 9.29
N ASN A 197 8.11 -34.98 10.36
CA ASN A 197 8.51 -34.40 11.66
C ASN A 197 9.15 -33.01 11.50
N GLY A 198 8.51 -32.15 10.69
CA GLY A 198 8.99 -30.80 10.43
C GLY A 198 9.04 -29.93 11.69
N ASP A 199 9.58 -28.72 11.52
CA ASP A 199 9.76 -27.76 12.62
C ASP A 199 8.42 -27.48 13.36
N PRO A 200 8.35 -27.71 14.68
CA PRO A 200 7.15 -27.42 15.47
C PRO A 200 6.67 -25.97 15.37
N VAL A 201 7.57 -25.00 15.18
CA VAL A 201 7.19 -23.59 15.02
C VAL A 201 6.45 -23.37 13.70
N ALA A 202 6.96 -23.95 12.60
CA ALA A 202 6.30 -23.89 11.31
C ALA A 202 4.96 -24.64 11.30
N ILE A 203 4.85 -25.78 12.01
CA ILE A 203 3.59 -26.49 12.22
C ILE A 203 2.58 -25.58 12.93
N ALA A 204 2.95 -25.00 14.07
CA ALA A 204 2.07 -24.12 14.83
C ALA A 204 1.64 -22.88 14.03
N ALA A 205 2.52 -22.34 13.19
CA ALA A 205 2.20 -21.21 12.31
C ALA A 205 1.13 -21.59 11.26
N LEU A 206 1.28 -22.75 10.62
CA LEU A 206 0.30 -23.27 9.65
C LEU A 206 -1.04 -23.59 10.30
N GLU A 207 -1.02 -24.20 11.49
CA GLU A 207 -2.23 -24.48 12.26
C GLU A 207 -2.98 -23.20 12.62
N GLY A 208 -2.28 -22.15 13.05
CA GLY A 208 -2.87 -20.84 13.32
C GLY A 208 -3.54 -20.23 12.08
N ARG A 209 -2.84 -20.23 10.94
CA ARG A 209 -3.41 -19.75 9.66
C ARG A 209 -4.65 -20.56 9.25
N LEU A 210 -4.58 -21.89 9.34
CA LEU A 210 -5.70 -22.77 9.01
C LEU A 210 -6.90 -22.56 9.93
N TYR A 211 -6.68 -22.31 11.22
CA TYR A 211 -7.75 -21.98 12.15
C TYR A 211 -8.52 -20.74 11.70
N GLU A 212 -7.81 -19.65 11.37
CA GLU A 212 -8.43 -18.41 10.91
C GLU A 212 -9.16 -18.58 9.56
N LEU A 213 -8.58 -19.33 8.62
CA LEU A 213 -9.22 -19.63 7.34
C LEU A 213 -10.46 -20.51 7.51
N ASN A 214 -10.41 -21.52 8.38
CA ASN A 214 -11.56 -22.38 8.68
C ASN A 214 -12.69 -21.58 9.33
N TYR A 215 -12.36 -20.65 10.23
CA TYR A 215 -13.34 -19.72 10.79
C TYR A 215 -13.97 -18.87 9.69
N ALA A 216 -13.18 -18.33 8.76
CA ALA A 216 -13.67 -17.54 7.64
C ALA A 216 -14.59 -18.35 6.69
N LEU A 217 -14.29 -19.63 6.45
CA LEU A 217 -15.14 -20.52 5.66
C LEU A 217 -16.47 -20.81 6.34
N ALA A 218 -16.47 -20.99 7.65
CA ALA A 218 -17.69 -21.16 8.44
C ALA A 218 -18.51 -19.86 8.56
N ASN A 219 -17.85 -18.70 8.45
CA ASN A 219 -18.44 -17.38 8.60
C ASN A 219 -18.13 -16.50 7.36
N PRO A 220 -18.77 -16.76 6.20
CA PRO A 220 -18.41 -16.10 4.94
C PRO A 220 -18.70 -14.59 4.91
N THR A 221 -19.44 -14.07 5.89
CA THR A 221 -19.69 -12.63 6.08
C THR A 221 -18.69 -11.97 7.05
N ASP A 222 -17.71 -12.71 7.57
CA ASP A 222 -16.68 -12.18 8.45
C ASP A 222 -15.68 -11.29 7.67
N ARG A 223 -15.01 -10.37 8.37
CA ARG A 223 -13.98 -9.49 7.77
C ARG A 223 -12.83 -10.27 7.14
N ARG A 224 -12.50 -11.48 7.60
CA ARG A 224 -11.52 -12.38 6.94
C ARG A 224 -11.87 -12.71 5.49
N VAL A 225 -13.14 -12.59 5.11
CA VAL A 225 -13.64 -12.73 3.74
C VAL A 225 -13.99 -11.37 3.16
N LEU A 226 -14.81 -10.57 3.83
CA LEU A 226 -15.36 -9.35 3.26
C LEU A 226 -14.33 -8.23 3.08
N ALA A 227 -13.24 -8.21 3.85
CA ALA A 227 -12.24 -7.14 3.75
C ALA A 227 -11.64 -7.01 2.35
N ARG A 228 -11.52 -8.13 1.61
CA ARG A 228 -11.05 -8.13 0.22
C ARG A 228 -11.94 -7.31 -0.72
N ASN A 229 -13.15 -6.95 -0.32
CA ASN A 229 -14.08 -6.18 -1.15
C ASN A 229 -14.05 -4.67 -0.83
N PHE A 230 -13.29 -4.23 0.17
CA PHE A 230 -13.22 -2.81 0.52
C PHE A 230 -12.11 -2.07 -0.23
N VAL A 231 -12.37 -0.79 -0.52
CA VAL A 231 -11.45 0.15 -1.15
C VAL A 231 -11.44 1.45 -0.34
N GLU A 232 -10.23 1.93 -0.05
CA GLU A 232 -9.95 3.25 0.52
C GLU A 232 -9.29 4.13 -0.54
N ARG A 233 -9.74 5.37 -0.69
CA ARG A 233 -9.23 6.31 -1.70
C ARG A 233 -8.47 7.46 -1.08
N PHE A 234 -7.34 7.77 -1.67
CA PHE A 234 -6.47 8.89 -1.32
C PHE A 234 -6.35 9.83 -2.52
N GLY A 235 -6.49 11.12 -2.30
CA GLY A 235 -6.39 12.12 -3.37
C GLY A 235 -5.96 13.49 -2.87
N PHE A 236 -4.67 13.79 -2.94
CA PHE A 236 -4.11 15.03 -2.39
C PHE A 236 -2.95 15.58 -3.22
N PHE A 237 -2.59 16.83 -2.92
CA PHE A 237 -1.44 17.49 -3.53
C PHE A 237 -0.20 17.31 -2.64
N ILE A 238 0.89 16.83 -3.23
CA ILE A 238 2.18 16.69 -2.53
C ILE A 238 3.04 17.90 -2.84
N GLY A 239 3.23 18.73 -1.80
CA GLY A 239 3.84 20.06 -1.89
C GLY A 239 5.21 20.19 -1.23
N GLY A 240 5.71 19.15 -0.57
CA GLY A 240 6.96 19.21 0.20
C GLY A 240 8.23 19.14 -0.65
N PRO A 241 9.41 19.04 0.01
CA PRO A 241 10.72 18.95 -0.64
C PRO A 241 10.76 17.90 -1.74
N THR A 242 11.42 18.24 -2.85
CA THR A 242 11.59 17.38 -4.03
C THR A 242 13.07 17.05 -4.20
N THR A 243 13.38 15.77 -4.39
CA THR A 243 14.73 15.30 -4.69
C THR A 243 14.71 14.52 -5.99
N ILE A 244 15.61 14.86 -6.91
CA ILE A 244 15.72 14.17 -8.21
C ILE A 244 17.19 13.83 -8.45
N HIS A 245 17.46 12.57 -8.75
CA HIS A 245 18.79 12.07 -9.09
C HIS A 245 18.75 11.32 -10.41
N GLY A 246 19.73 11.56 -11.28
CA GLY A 246 19.86 10.87 -12.57
C GLY A 246 19.51 11.73 -13.78
N ASN A 247 19.43 11.11 -14.95
CA ASN A 247 19.36 11.79 -16.23
C ASN A 247 17.91 12.06 -16.68
N GLN A 248 17.36 13.19 -16.24
CA GLN A 248 15.99 13.59 -16.60
C GLN A 248 15.81 13.78 -18.11
N GLN A 249 16.82 14.32 -18.81
CA GLN A 249 16.68 14.60 -20.24
C GLN A 249 16.53 13.30 -21.03
N ASP A 250 17.33 12.28 -20.74
CA ASP A 250 17.26 11.02 -21.48
C ASP A 250 16.06 10.16 -21.06
N CYS A 251 15.67 10.20 -19.78
CA CYS A 251 14.55 9.40 -19.28
C CYS A 251 13.17 10.04 -19.54
N LEU A 252 13.07 11.37 -19.50
CA LEU A 252 11.80 12.12 -19.56
C LEU A 252 11.69 13.04 -20.79
N GLY A 253 12.79 13.24 -21.53
CA GLY A 253 12.85 14.19 -22.63
C GLY A 253 12.75 15.67 -22.20
N GLY A 254 12.91 15.97 -20.91
CA GLY A 254 12.74 17.30 -20.31
C GLY A 254 13.07 17.30 -18.82
N VAL A 255 12.69 18.36 -18.10
CA VAL A 255 13.06 18.53 -16.68
C VAL A 255 11.81 18.76 -15.82
N ILE A 256 11.70 18.04 -14.70
CA ILE A 256 10.63 18.25 -13.72
C ILE A 256 10.79 19.65 -13.11
N SER A 257 9.68 20.39 -13.01
CA SER A 257 9.59 21.74 -12.45
C SER A 257 9.85 21.75 -10.94
N SER A 258 11.07 21.42 -10.52
CA SER A 258 11.50 21.38 -9.12
C SER A 258 12.15 22.70 -8.66
N ALA A 259 12.55 23.56 -9.62
CA ALA A 259 13.33 24.76 -9.37
C ALA A 259 12.54 26.09 -9.47
N THR A 260 11.24 26.06 -9.73
CA THR A 260 10.42 27.29 -9.73
C THR A 260 9.97 27.63 -8.31
N THR A 261 9.89 28.92 -7.98
CA THR A 261 9.32 29.40 -6.72
C THR A 261 8.00 30.14 -6.99
N PRO A 262 6.86 29.68 -6.45
CA PRO A 262 6.69 28.45 -5.68
C PRO A 262 6.80 27.18 -6.55
N THR A 263 7.24 26.07 -5.96
CA THR A 263 7.32 24.77 -6.65
C THR A 263 5.92 24.21 -6.82
N PRO A 264 5.45 23.95 -8.06
CA PRO A 264 4.13 23.39 -8.30
C PRO A 264 3.95 22.07 -7.53
N PRO A 265 2.81 21.85 -6.85
CA PRO A 265 2.55 20.56 -6.20
C PRO A 265 2.39 19.46 -7.26
N TRP A 266 2.66 18.21 -6.89
CA TRP A 266 2.21 17.07 -7.71
C TRP A 266 0.84 16.62 -7.22
N ARG A 267 -0.03 16.18 -8.13
CA ARG A 267 -1.30 15.57 -7.75
C ARG A 267 -1.11 14.07 -7.68
N LEU A 268 -1.42 13.49 -6.52
CA LEU A 268 -1.41 12.06 -6.31
C LEU A 268 -2.84 11.59 -6.05
N ASP A 269 -3.25 10.56 -6.77
CA ASP A 269 -4.54 9.88 -6.61
C ASP A 269 -4.30 8.38 -6.62
N PHE A 270 -4.68 7.67 -5.57
CA PHE A 270 -4.58 6.21 -5.53
C PHE A 270 -5.65 5.62 -4.63
N TRP A 271 -5.84 4.32 -4.76
CA TRP A 271 -6.66 3.57 -3.85
C TRP A 271 -5.92 2.35 -3.32
N MET A 272 -6.30 1.93 -2.12
CA MET A 272 -5.84 0.71 -1.46
C MET A 272 -7.05 -0.18 -1.21
N GLY A 273 -6.98 -1.45 -1.59
CA GLY A 273 -8.11 -2.35 -1.45
C GLY A 273 -7.70 -3.80 -1.62
N ALA A 274 -8.65 -4.70 -1.86
CA ALA A 274 -8.34 -6.14 -1.94
C ALA A 274 -7.62 -6.66 -0.67
N TRP A 275 -7.97 -6.11 0.49
CA TRP A 275 -7.34 -6.43 1.78
C TRP A 275 -7.39 -7.92 2.08
N ASP A 276 -6.23 -8.56 2.16
CA ASP A 276 -6.09 -9.99 2.41
C ASP A 276 -5.48 -10.23 3.80
N PRO A 277 -6.32 -10.58 4.80
CA PRO A 277 -5.86 -10.61 6.18
C PRO A 277 -4.90 -11.76 6.50
N ASP A 278 -4.97 -12.86 5.75
CA ASP A 278 -4.00 -13.95 5.87
C ASP A 278 -2.69 -13.61 5.15
N ALA A 279 -2.71 -12.82 4.08
CA ALA A 279 -1.46 -12.38 3.44
C ALA A 279 -0.83 -11.15 4.11
N LEU A 280 -1.57 -10.45 4.98
CA LEU A 280 -1.22 -9.13 5.52
C LEU A 280 -0.91 -8.13 4.39
N SER A 281 -1.70 -8.17 3.31
CA SER A 281 -1.44 -7.39 2.09
C SER A 281 -2.69 -6.70 1.57
N CYS A 282 -2.51 -5.65 0.79
CA CYS A 282 -3.58 -5.05 -0.01
C CYS A 282 -3.03 -4.60 -1.37
N TYR A 283 -3.92 -4.46 -2.34
CA TYR A 283 -3.56 -3.99 -3.67
C TYR A 283 -3.67 -2.48 -3.74
N VAL A 284 -2.70 -1.87 -4.43
CA VAL A 284 -2.62 -0.43 -4.68
C VAL A 284 -2.73 -0.19 -6.17
N GLU A 285 -3.51 0.80 -6.56
CA GLU A 285 -3.49 1.35 -7.91
C GLU A 285 -3.71 2.84 -7.88
N GLY A 286 -2.92 3.57 -8.67
CA GLY A 286 -2.97 5.02 -8.65
C GLY A 286 -2.22 5.69 -9.78
N SER A 287 -2.21 7.01 -9.70
CA SER A 287 -1.53 7.89 -10.63
C SER A 287 -0.86 9.06 -9.92
N LEU A 288 0.26 9.49 -10.48
CA LEU A 288 0.98 10.69 -10.09
C LEU A 288 1.06 11.63 -11.30
N GLN A 289 0.69 12.88 -11.06
CA GLN A 289 0.69 13.95 -12.04
C GLN A 289 1.72 15.01 -11.62
N ILE A 290 2.76 15.15 -12.44
CA ILE A 290 3.91 16.03 -12.19
C ILE A 290 3.96 17.13 -13.26
N PRO A 291 3.84 18.42 -12.87
CA PRO A 291 4.16 19.53 -13.78
C PRO A 291 5.63 19.48 -14.20
N TYR A 292 5.93 19.60 -15.50
CA TYR A 292 7.30 19.60 -16.01
C TYR A 292 7.53 20.67 -17.09
N LEU A 293 8.79 21.05 -17.30
CA LEU A 293 9.24 21.96 -18.35
C LEU A 293 9.88 21.13 -19.47
N SER A 294 9.38 21.33 -20.68
CA SER A 294 9.96 20.78 -21.92
C SER A 294 11.26 21.48 -22.28
#